data_AF-A0A239ISL4-F1
#
_entry.id   AF-A0A239ISL4-F1
#
_cell.length_a   1.000
_cell.length_b   1.000
_cell.length_c   1.000
_cell.angle_alpha   90.00
_cell.angle_beta   90.00
_cell.angle_gamma   90.00
#
_symmetry.space_group_name_H-M   'P 1'
#
loop_
_entity.id
_entity.type
_entity.pdbx_description
1 polymer ?
#
loop_
_entity_poly.entity_id
_entity_poly.type
_entity_poly.pdbx_seq_one_letter_code
_entity_poly.pdbx_strand_id
1 'polypeptide(L)'
;MSTGTRPPDRAPEPAAEGGAQEPAPGRGPAGERRRVRMVPGGPVLVEGPVEVVLEDGSTVVSERWLVALCACRRSRSYPFCDTSHRRRTRG
;
A
#
# COMPACT_ATOMS: atom_id res chain seq x y z
N MET A 1 -24.26 53.39 -36.96
CA MET A 1 -25.08 53.23 -35.74
C MET A 1 -24.37 52.20 -34.87
N SER A 2 -23.39 52.66 -34.08
CA SER A 2 -22.47 51.78 -33.35
C SER A 2 -23.15 51.26 -32.09
N THR A 3 -23.45 49.96 -32.07
CA THR A 3 -23.98 49.25 -30.90
C THR A 3 -22.84 48.97 -29.93
N GLY A 4 -22.97 49.53 -28.73
CA GLY A 4 -21.94 49.52 -27.70
C GLY A 4 -21.73 48.14 -27.02
N THR A 5 -20.46 47.80 -26.91
CA THR A 5 -19.74 47.21 -25.77
C THR A 5 -20.32 45.97 -25.07
N ARG A 6 -19.71 44.83 -25.38
CA ARG A 6 -19.78 43.56 -24.65
C ARG A 6 -19.07 43.69 -23.29
N PRO A 7 -19.67 43.30 -22.15
CA PRO A 7 -18.98 43.32 -20.86
C PRO A 7 -17.85 42.27 -20.86
N PRO A 8 -16.70 42.55 -20.21
CA PRO A 8 -15.61 41.58 -20.11
C PRO A 8 -15.97 40.42 -19.17
N ASP A 9 -15.45 39.24 -19.51
CA ASP A 9 -15.52 38.00 -18.72
C ASP A 9 -15.25 38.23 -17.23
N ARG A 10 -16.16 37.73 -16.39
CA ARG A 10 -15.99 37.70 -14.94
C ARG A 10 -14.85 36.75 -14.62
N ALA A 11 -13.73 37.30 -14.14
CA ALA A 11 -12.61 36.51 -13.66
C ALA A 11 -13.05 35.56 -12.51
N PRO A 12 -12.49 34.34 -12.43
CA PRO A 12 -12.72 33.45 -11.30
C PRO A 12 -12.04 33.99 -10.03
N GLU A 13 -12.73 33.88 -8.90
CA GLU A 13 -12.23 34.27 -7.58
C GLU A 13 -11.07 33.36 -7.15
N PRO A 14 -10.04 33.88 -6.45
CA PRO A 14 -8.83 33.13 -6.13
C PRO A 14 -9.11 32.02 -5.13
N ALA A 15 -8.48 30.87 -5.37
CA ALA A 15 -8.46 29.74 -4.46
C ALA A 15 -7.87 30.15 -3.11
N ALA A 16 -8.63 29.94 -2.04
CA ALA A 16 -8.13 30.08 -0.69
C ALA A 16 -7.02 29.04 -0.46
N GLU A 17 -5.81 29.54 -0.25
CA GLU A 17 -4.62 28.75 0.09
C GLU A 17 -4.81 28.14 1.48
N GLY A 18 -5.13 26.85 1.52
CA GLY A 18 -5.10 26.05 2.74
C GLY A 18 -3.65 25.84 3.15
N GLY A 19 -3.24 26.45 4.26
CA GLY A 19 -1.87 26.40 4.78
C GLY A 19 -1.33 24.98 4.89
N ALA A 20 -0.15 24.76 4.33
CA ALA A 20 0.63 23.55 4.52
C ALA A 20 1.09 23.50 5.99
N GLN A 21 0.36 22.78 6.83
CA GLN A 21 0.85 22.40 8.14
C GLN A 21 1.85 21.26 7.94
N GLU A 22 3.14 21.52 8.21
CA GLU A 22 4.19 20.52 8.09
C GLU A 22 3.88 19.31 8.99
N PRO A 23 3.83 18.08 8.44
CA PRO A 23 3.55 16.91 9.24
C PRO A 23 4.76 16.56 10.10
N ALA A 24 4.54 16.48 11.41
CA ALA A 24 5.53 15.94 12.34
C ALA A 24 5.96 14.52 11.93
N PRO A 25 7.24 14.15 12.06
CA PRO A 25 7.71 12.83 11.68
C PRO A 25 7.08 11.76 12.59
N GLY A 26 6.41 10.78 11.98
CA GLY A 26 6.00 9.54 12.65
C GLY A 26 4.51 9.24 12.72
N ARG A 27 3.61 10.06 12.14
CA ARG A 27 2.20 9.69 12.02
C ARG A 27 1.62 10.09 10.67
N GLY A 28 1.61 9.14 9.73
CA GLY A 28 0.70 9.22 8.59
C GLY A 28 -0.75 9.39 9.09
N PRO A 29 -1.65 9.99 8.29
CA PRO A 29 -2.99 10.42 8.73
C PRO A 29 -3.77 9.25 9.31
N ALA A 30 -3.81 9.08 10.64
CA ALA A 30 -4.32 7.90 11.36
C ALA A 30 -4.50 6.67 10.45
N GLY A 31 -3.36 6.24 9.87
CA GLY A 31 -3.33 5.55 8.57
C GLY A 31 -4.22 4.32 8.57
N GLU A 32 -5.00 4.15 7.50
CA GLU A 32 -5.85 2.99 7.30
C GLU A 32 -5.11 1.70 7.73
N ARG A 33 -5.73 0.99 8.67
CA ARG A 33 -5.13 -0.22 9.25
C ARG A 33 -4.96 -1.21 8.12
N ARG A 34 -3.73 -1.53 7.77
CA ARG A 34 -3.42 -2.60 6.80
C ARG A 34 -3.93 -3.92 7.36
N ARG A 35 -4.80 -4.60 6.61
CA ARG A 35 -5.33 -5.88 7.07
C ARG A 35 -4.25 -6.95 6.98
N VAL A 36 -4.09 -7.67 8.07
CA VAL A 36 -3.29 -8.89 8.15
C VAL A 36 -4.22 -10.04 8.52
N ARG A 37 -4.16 -11.13 7.76
CA ARG A 37 -4.91 -12.36 8.03
C ARG A 37 -3.95 -13.53 8.25
N MET A 38 -4.04 -14.12 9.43
CA MET A 38 -3.34 -15.36 9.75
C MET A 38 -4.15 -16.54 9.20
N VAL A 39 -3.58 -17.33 8.31
CA VAL A 39 -4.21 -18.59 7.85
C VAL A 39 -3.70 -19.74 8.72
N PRO A 40 -4.58 -20.48 9.42
CA PRO A 40 -4.16 -21.64 10.21
C PRO A 40 -3.38 -22.65 9.36
N GLY A 41 -2.14 -22.97 9.77
CA GLY A 41 -1.24 -23.87 9.02
C GLY A 41 -0.79 -23.34 7.65
N GLY A 42 -1.10 -22.09 7.31
CA GLY A 42 -0.88 -21.48 6.01
C GLY A 42 -0.04 -20.19 6.07
N PRO A 43 -0.09 -19.36 5.02
CA PRO A 43 0.63 -18.10 4.97
C PRO A 43 0.00 -17.02 5.85
N VAL A 44 0.74 -15.93 6.06
CA VAL A 44 0.19 -14.65 6.52
C VAL A 44 -0.18 -13.84 5.29
N LEU A 45 -1.45 -13.44 5.16
CA LEU A 45 -1.91 -12.59 4.07
C LEU A 45 -1.87 -11.12 4.50
N VAL A 46 -1.22 -10.28 3.71
CA VAL A 46 -1.05 -8.84 3.98
C VAL A 46 -1.55 -8.06 2.77
N GLU A 47 -2.41 -7.06 3.01
CA GLU A 47 -2.76 -6.08 1.97
C GLU A 47 -1.52 -5.27 1.59
N GLY A 48 -1.18 -5.29 0.30
CA GLY A 48 0.01 -4.63 -0.23
C GLY A 48 -0.26 -3.25 -0.83
N PRO A 49 0.76 -2.62 -1.44
CA PRO A 49 2.13 -3.14 -1.61
C PRO A 49 2.88 -3.30 -0.29
N VAL A 50 3.87 -4.19 -0.25
CA VAL A 50 4.69 -4.44 0.96
C VAL A 50 6.18 -4.45 0.65
N GLU A 51 6.94 -3.93 1.60
CA GLU A 51 8.38 -4.12 1.74
C GLU A 51 8.63 -5.08 2.91
N VAL A 52 9.48 -6.10 2.69
CA VAL A 52 9.80 -7.11 3.70
C VAL A 52 11.30 -7.09 3.96
N VAL A 53 11.67 -6.79 5.20
CA VAL A 53 13.04 -6.86 5.70
C VAL A 53 13.28 -8.24 6.32
N LEU A 54 14.35 -8.90 5.91
CA LEU A 54 14.76 -10.21 6.41
C LEU A 54 15.77 -10.09 7.55
N GLU A 55 16.06 -11.22 8.21
CA GLU A 55 16.99 -11.28 9.35
C GLU A 55 18.42 -10.92 8.96
N ASP A 56 18.83 -11.19 7.72
CA ASP A 56 20.14 -10.82 7.17
C ASP A 56 20.22 -9.34 6.75
N GLY A 57 19.16 -8.57 6.97
CA GLY A 57 19.05 -7.17 6.59
C GLY A 57 18.71 -6.95 5.11
N SER A 58 18.54 -8.01 4.31
CA SER A 58 18.08 -7.87 2.93
C SER A 58 16.59 -7.50 2.86
N THR A 59 16.23 -6.77 1.80
CA THR A 59 14.86 -6.31 1.57
C THR A 59 14.31 -6.87 0.27
N VAL A 60 13.06 -7.34 0.30
CA VAL A 60 12.29 -7.68 -0.91
C VAL A 60 10.98 -6.92 -0.95
N VAL A 61 10.57 -6.50 -2.14
CA VAL A 61 9.36 -5.71 -2.37
C VAL A 61 8.35 -6.52 -3.17
N SER A 62 7.07 -6.35 -2.87
CA SER A 62 5.97 -6.87 -3.67
C SER A 62 4.90 -5.81 -3.88
N GLU A 63 4.71 -5.44 -5.15
CA GLU A 63 3.69 -4.48 -5.62
C GLU A 63 2.28 -5.09 -5.72
N ARG A 64 2.10 -6.35 -5.31
CA ARG A 64 0.79 -7.01 -5.34
C ARG A 64 -0.12 -6.44 -4.25
N TRP A 65 -1.40 -6.29 -4.59
CA TRP A 65 -2.45 -5.83 -3.67
C TRP A 65 -2.71 -6.79 -2.49
N LEU A 66 -2.38 -8.08 -2.63
CA LEU A 66 -2.41 -9.06 -1.54
C LEU A 66 -1.18 -9.95 -1.63
N VAL A 67 -0.45 -10.03 -0.52
CA VAL A 67 0.83 -10.73 -0.43
C VAL A 67 0.74 -11.86 0.58
N ALA A 68 1.15 -13.05 0.18
CA ALA A 68 1.20 -14.23 1.04
C ALA A 68 2.63 -14.43 1.55
N LEU A 69 2.88 -14.15 2.82
CA LEU A 69 4.15 -14.36 3.49
C LEU A 69 4.23 -15.77 4.07
N CYS A 70 5.40 -16.38 3.95
CA CYS A 70 5.66 -17.73 4.43
C CYS A 70 5.80 -17.75 5.96
N ALA A 71 4.87 -18.41 6.65
CA ALA A 71 4.98 -18.67 8.09
C ALA A 71 5.70 -19.99 8.43
N CYS A 72 5.89 -20.89 7.45
CA CYS A 72 6.40 -22.24 7.70
C CYS A 72 7.89 -22.44 7.37
N ARG A 73 8.55 -21.43 6.79
CA ARG A 73 9.97 -21.45 6.34
C ARG A 73 10.36 -22.60 5.38
N ARG A 74 9.38 -23.25 4.75
CA ARG A 74 9.63 -24.30 3.72
C ARG A 74 9.61 -23.77 2.29
N SER A 75 9.32 -22.49 2.10
CA SER A 75 9.23 -21.90 0.75
C SER A 75 10.59 -21.81 0.09
N ARG A 76 10.65 -22.15 -1.21
CA ARG A 76 11.83 -21.91 -2.06
C ARG A 76 11.94 -20.46 -2.52
N SER A 77 10.85 -19.70 -2.42
CA SER A 77 10.79 -18.27 -2.71
C SER A 77 10.63 -17.43 -1.44
N TYR A 78 11.19 -17.91 -0.32
CA TYR A 78 11.17 -17.17 0.95
C TYR A 78 11.63 -15.72 0.71
N PRO A 79 10.89 -14.71 1.22
CA PRO A 79 9.84 -14.77 2.23
C PRO A 79 8.42 -15.04 1.73
N PHE A 80 8.19 -15.16 0.42
CA PHE A 80 6.85 -15.39 -0.13
C PHE A 80 6.42 -16.85 -0.01
N CYS A 81 5.12 -17.10 0.10
CA CYS A 81 4.56 -18.43 0.15
C CYS A 81 4.44 -19.03 -1.28
N ASP A 82 5.03 -20.20 -1.48
CA ASP A 82 4.97 -21.00 -2.72
C ASP A 82 4.11 -22.27 -2.58
N THR A 83 3.23 -22.31 -1.57
CA THR A 83 2.42 -23.48 -1.17
C THR A 83 3.16 -24.65 -0.53
N SER A 84 4.47 -24.54 -0.27
CA SER A 84 5.25 -25.58 0.45
C SER A 84 4.77 -25.86 1.88
N HIS A 85 3.83 -25.08 2.41
CA HIS A 85 3.20 -25.35 3.69
C HIS A 85 2.25 -26.57 3.66
N ARG A 86 1.74 -26.95 2.49
CA ARG A 86 0.82 -28.08 2.33
C ARG A 86 1.58 -29.39 2.64
N ARG A 87 1.01 -30.23 3.49
CA ARG A 87 1.54 -31.59 3.70
C ARG A 87 1.47 -32.33 2.37
N ARG A 88 2.59 -32.88 1.91
CA ARG A 88 2.56 -33.88 0.83
C ARG A 88 2.04 -35.17 1.44
N THR A 89 0.76 -35.49 1.26
CA THR A 89 0.28 -36.86 1.48
C THR A 89 0.93 -37.72 0.40
N ARG A 90 1.95 -38.50 0.79
CA ARG A 90 2.38 -39.63 -0.03
C ARG A 90 1.28 -40.68 0.07
N GLY A 91 0.65 -41.00 -1.05
CA GLY A 91 -0.09 -42.25 -1.23
C GLY A 91 0.88 -43.39 -1.49
#